data_AF-A0A199UUN5-F1
#
_entry.id   AF-A0A199UUN5-F1
#
_cell.length_a   1.000
_cell.length_b   1.000
_cell.length_c   1.000
_cell.angle_alpha   90.00
_cell.angle_beta   90.00
_cell.angle_gamma   90.00
#
_symmetry.space_group_name_H-M   'P 1'
#
loop_
_entity.id
_entity.type
_entity.pdbx_description
1 polymer ?
#
loop_
_entity_poly.entity_id
_entity_poly.type
_entity_poly.pdbx_seq_one_letter_code
_entity_poly.pdbx_strand_id
1 'polypeptide(L)'
;MSFPKNYPNSPPTVRFTSEMWHPNVYPDGRVCISILHAPGEDPNGYELASERWTPVHTVESIVLSIISMLSSPNDESPANVEAAKEWRERRDEFKKKVRPHRPTIAGDALEEGFG
;
A
#
# COMPACT_ATOMS: atom_id res chain seq x y z
N MET A 1 -3.00 8.59 -5.88
CA MET A 1 -2.82 7.65 -7.01
C MET A 1 -2.42 8.47 -8.23
N SER A 2 -1.46 8.01 -9.03
CA SER A 2 -1.02 8.69 -10.25
C SER A 2 -1.07 7.73 -11.42
N PHE A 3 -1.76 8.12 -12.49
CA PHE A 3 -1.97 7.27 -13.67
C PHE A 3 -0.90 7.53 -14.74
N PRO A 4 -0.37 6.49 -15.39
CA PRO A 4 0.55 6.66 -16.51
C PRO A 4 -0.22 7.08 -17.77
N LYS A 5 0.50 7.64 -18.76
CA LYS A 5 -0.08 8.07 -20.04
C LYS A 5 -0.72 6.94 -20.85
N ASN A 6 -0.25 5.70 -20.64
CA ASN A 6 -0.72 4.52 -21.34
C ASN A 6 -1.70 3.68 -20.51
N TYR A 7 -2.28 4.22 -19.43
CA TYR A 7 -3.36 3.55 -18.70
C TYR A 7 -4.51 3.20 -19.67
N PRO A 8 -5.11 1.98 -19.61
CA PRO A 8 -4.91 0.93 -18.61
C PRO A 8 -3.86 -0.13 -18.96
N ASN A 9 -3.00 0.06 -19.97
CA ASN A 9 -1.96 -0.92 -20.31
C ASN A 9 -0.86 -1.03 -19.25
N SER A 10 -0.66 0.00 -18.43
CA SER A 10 0.22 -0.03 -17.26
C SER A 10 -0.53 0.43 -16.02
N PRO A 11 -0.16 -0.10 -14.83
CA PRO A 11 -0.84 0.22 -13.59
C PRO A 11 -0.59 1.68 -13.18
N PRO A 12 -1.49 2.29 -12.39
CA PRO A 12 -1.18 3.51 -11.67
C PRO A 12 -0.15 3.24 -10.57
N THR A 13 0.53 4.29 -10.11
CA THR A 13 1.29 4.25 -8.85
C THR A 13 0.43 4.72 -7.69
N VAL A 14 0.58 4.07 -6.53
CA VAL A 14 -0.13 4.42 -5.30
C VAL A 14 0.88 4.78 -4.22
N ARG A 15 0.62 5.89 -3.53
CA ARG A 15 1.44 6.40 -2.44
C ARG A 15 0.53 6.94 -1.34
N PHE A 16 0.79 6.55 -0.10
CA PHE A 16 0.19 7.19 1.07
C PHE A 16 0.82 8.56 1.30
N THR A 17 0.01 9.56 1.64
CA THR A 17 0.48 10.91 1.97
C THR A 17 0.85 11.04 3.45
N SER A 18 0.26 10.20 4.30
CA SER A 18 0.63 10.06 5.71
C SER A 18 1.86 9.16 5.86
N GLU A 19 2.56 9.29 7.00
CA GLU A 19 3.56 8.32 7.40
C GLU A 19 2.92 6.94 7.59
N MET A 20 3.56 5.89 7.09
CA MET A 20 3.07 4.52 7.14
C MET A 20 4.16 3.56 7.62
N TRP A 21 3.89 2.87 8.73
CA TRP A 21 4.72 1.76 9.20
C TRP A 21 4.07 0.43 8.78
N HIS A 22 4.44 -0.09 7.60
CA HIS A 22 3.80 -1.28 7.04
C HIS A 22 4.77 -2.12 6.18
N PRO A 23 4.75 -3.47 6.25
CA PRO A 23 5.63 -4.34 5.47
C PRO A 23 5.60 -4.10 3.95
N ASN A 24 4.43 -3.79 3.39
CA ASN A 24 4.23 -3.57 1.94
C ASN A 24 4.20 -2.08 1.52
N VAL A 25 4.66 -1.18 2.38
CA VAL A 25 4.75 0.26 2.08
C VAL A 25 6.20 0.73 2.25
N TYR A 26 6.76 1.31 1.19
CA TYR A 26 8.10 1.89 1.24
C TYR A 26 8.16 3.10 2.18
N PRO A 27 9.36 3.51 2.67
CA PRO A 27 9.51 4.70 3.52
C PRO A 27 8.98 6.00 2.91
N ASP A 28 8.94 6.09 1.57
CA ASP A 28 8.37 7.23 0.84
C ASP A 28 6.84 7.12 0.63
N GLY A 29 6.20 6.14 1.25
CA GLY A 29 4.76 5.89 1.20
C GLY A 29 4.29 5.10 -0.02
N ARG A 30 5.16 4.75 -0.98
CA ARG A 30 4.76 3.96 -2.15
C ARG A 30 4.29 2.57 -1.73
N VAL A 31 3.20 2.11 -2.33
CA VAL A 31 2.62 0.78 -2.07
C VAL A 31 3.24 -0.26 -3.01
N CYS A 32 3.59 -1.42 -2.46
CA CYS A 32 4.16 -2.55 -3.21
C CYS A 32 3.26 -3.79 -3.05
N ILE A 33 2.43 -4.05 -4.05
CA ILE A 33 1.56 -5.23 -4.15
C ILE A 33 1.47 -5.67 -5.60
N SER A 34 1.30 -6.97 -5.83
CA SER A 34 1.33 -7.61 -7.16
C SER A 34 0.46 -6.93 -8.21
N ILE A 35 -0.77 -6.54 -7.86
CA ILE A 35 -1.70 -5.82 -8.76
C ILE A 35 -1.12 -4.50 -9.32
N LEU A 36 -0.14 -3.89 -8.65
CA LEU A 36 0.54 -2.67 -9.12
C LEU A 36 1.85 -2.94 -9.88
N HIS A 37 2.25 -4.20 -10.01
CA HIS A 37 3.43 -4.58 -10.78
C HIS A 37 3.14 -4.63 -12.27
N ALA A 38 4.19 -4.42 -13.08
CA ALA A 38 4.07 -4.41 -14.54
C ALA A 38 3.48 -5.73 -15.08
N PRO A 39 2.67 -5.67 -16.15
CA PRO A 39 2.06 -6.85 -16.76
C PRO A 39 3.11 -7.83 -17.28
N GLY A 40 2.76 -9.10 -17.34
CA GLY A 40 3.60 -10.18 -17.86
C GLY A 40 4.13 -11.12 -16.77
N GLU A 41 5.06 -11.98 -17.14
CA GLU A 41 5.69 -12.92 -16.21
C GLU A 41 6.64 -12.18 -15.26
N ASP A 42 6.63 -12.57 -13.98
CA ASP A 42 7.59 -12.05 -13.02
C ASP A 42 8.99 -12.61 -13.32
N PRO A 43 10.02 -11.77 -13.53
CA PRO A 43 11.37 -12.25 -13.84
C PRO A 43 11.98 -13.15 -12.76
N ASN A 44 11.51 -13.02 -11.52
CA ASN A 44 11.99 -13.79 -10.38
C ASN A 44 11.12 -15.02 -10.08
N GLY A 45 9.96 -15.15 -10.74
CA GLY A 45 9.03 -16.27 -10.56
C GLY A 45 8.29 -16.29 -9.22
N TYR A 46 8.23 -15.17 -8.49
CA TYR A 46 7.52 -15.10 -7.21
C TYR A 46 6.02 -14.88 -7.38
N GLU A 47 5.60 -14.25 -8.48
CA GLU A 47 4.21 -13.90 -8.74
C GLU A 47 3.73 -14.49 -10.07
N LEU A 48 2.48 -14.95 -10.08
CA LEU A 48 1.82 -15.36 -11.31
C LEU A 48 1.46 -14.12 -12.14
N ALA A 49 1.51 -14.24 -13.47
CA ALA A 49 1.08 -13.17 -14.37
C ALA A 49 -0.38 -12.73 -14.11
N SER A 50 -1.23 -13.64 -13.60
CA SER A 50 -2.63 -13.35 -13.21
C SER A 50 -2.78 -12.55 -11.92
N GLU A 51 -1.73 -12.49 -11.07
CA GLU A 51 -1.72 -11.69 -9.85
C GLU A 51 -1.20 -10.27 -10.11
N ARG A 52 -0.56 -10.06 -11.27
CA ARG A 52 0.02 -8.79 -11.71
C ARG A 52 -0.98 -7.94 -12.48
N TRP A 53 -0.60 -6.71 -12.80
CA TRP A 53 -1.50 -5.79 -13.49
C TRP A 53 -1.99 -6.36 -14.83
N THR A 54 -3.29 -6.23 -15.06
CA THR A 54 -3.94 -6.48 -16.34
C THR A 54 -4.95 -5.35 -16.59
N PRO A 55 -5.24 -4.99 -17.86
CA PRO A 55 -6.18 -3.90 -18.17
C PRO A 55 -7.62 -4.10 -17.68
N VAL A 56 -7.96 -5.28 -17.15
CA VAL A 56 -9.28 -5.56 -16.56
C VAL A 56 -9.40 -5.07 -15.12
N HIS A 57 -8.29 -4.75 -14.45
CA HIS A 57 -8.31 -4.20 -13.11
C HIS A 57 -8.81 -2.75 -13.10
N THR A 58 -9.47 -2.41 -12.00
CA THR A 58 -10.09 -1.10 -11.79
C THR A 58 -9.46 -0.42 -10.58
N VAL A 59 -9.77 0.86 -10.41
CA VAL A 59 -9.42 1.58 -9.16
C VAL A 59 -10.04 0.89 -7.94
N GLU A 60 -11.25 0.36 -8.07
CA GLU A 60 -11.91 -0.41 -7.02
C GLU A 60 -11.12 -1.67 -6.66
N SER A 61 -10.69 -2.47 -7.64
CA SER A 61 -9.89 -3.67 -7.34
C SER A 61 -8.56 -3.32 -6.69
N ILE A 62 -7.92 -2.21 -7.08
CA ILE A 62 -6.70 -1.71 -6.40
C ILE A 62 -6.99 -1.37 -4.93
N VAL A 63 -8.07 -0.63 -4.65
CA VAL A 63 -8.43 -0.23 -3.29
C VAL A 63 -8.76 -1.45 -2.43
N LEU A 64 -9.50 -2.42 -2.98
CA LEU A 64 -9.79 -3.68 -2.29
C LEU A 64 -8.51 -4.47 -1.96
N SER A 65 -7.56 -4.56 -2.90
CA SER A 65 -6.25 -5.17 -2.65
C SER A 65 -5.46 -4.43 -1.56
N ILE A 66 -5.54 -3.10 -1.51
CA ILE A 66 -4.90 -2.31 -0.44
C ILE A 66 -5.56 -2.59 0.92
N ILE A 67 -6.88 -2.64 1.00
CA ILE A 67 -7.59 -2.97 2.25
C ILE A 67 -7.21 -4.38 2.74
N SER A 68 -7.14 -5.34 1.81
CA SER A 68 -6.70 -6.70 2.11
C SER A 68 -5.27 -6.72 2.64
N MET A 69 -4.36 -5.99 1.98
CA MET A 69 -2.94 -5.89 2.37
C MET A 69 -2.76 -5.22 3.75
N LEU A 70 -3.53 -4.18 4.06
CA LEU A 70 -3.49 -3.54 5.39
C LEU A 70 -3.98 -4.46 6.52
N SER A 71 -4.86 -5.41 6.20
CA SER A 71 -5.41 -6.37 7.15
C SER A 71 -4.47 -7.57 7.34
N SER A 72 -3.84 -8.01 6.26
CA SER A 72 -2.96 -9.17 6.19
C SER A 72 -1.71 -8.82 5.38
N PRO A 73 -0.65 -8.32 6.03
CA PRO A 73 0.59 -7.95 5.34
C PRO A 73 1.23 -9.15 4.65
N ASN A 74 1.73 -8.97 3.42
CA ASN A 74 2.53 -9.98 2.73
C ASN A 74 4.00 -9.85 3.19
N ASP A 75 4.57 -10.94 3.66
CA ASP A 75 5.92 -11.01 4.23
C ASP A 75 6.96 -11.76 3.36
N GLU A 76 6.55 -12.25 2.17
CA GLU A 76 7.43 -12.95 1.23
C GLU A 76 8.38 -11.99 0.49
N SER A 77 7.92 -10.77 0.20
CA SER A 77 8.72 -9.72 -0.44
C SER A 77 8.39 -8.34 0.13
N PRO A 78 8.85 -8.03 1.36
CA PRO A 78 8.49 -6.79 2.03
C PRO A 78 9.20 -5.58 1.42
N ALA A 79 8.43 -4.52 1.17
CA ALA A 79 8.96 -3.19 0.81
C ALA A 79 9.68 -2.52 2.00
N ASN A 80 9.26 -2.85 3.22
CA ASN A 80 9.89 -2.40 4.46
C ASN A 80 10.27 -3.61 5.31
N VAL A 81 11.55 -3.99 5.23
CA VAL A 81 12.12 -5.17 5.92
C VAL A 81 12.03 -5.04 7.44
N GLU A 82 12.21 -3.84 7.99
CA GLU A 82 12.12 -3.62 9.44
C GLU A 82 10.69 -3.78 9.96
N ALA A 83 9.72 -3.19 9.26
CA ALA A 83 8.31 -3.36 9.57
C ALA A 83 7.88 -4.83 9.47
N ALA A 84 8.38 -5.57 8.46
CA ALA A 84 8.11 -7.00 8.30
C ALA A 84 8.72 -7.85 9.43
N LYS A 85 9.96 -7.55 9.84
CA LYS A 85 10.61 -8.20 10.98
C LYS A 85 9.83 -7.97 12.27
N GLU A 86 9.42 -6.73 12.53
CA GLU A 86 8.62 -6.40 13.72
C GLU A 86 7.22 -7.02 13.68
N TRP A 87 6.58 -7.07 12.51
CA TRP A 87 5.31 -7.77 12.33
C TRP A 87 5.41 -9.25 12.72
N ARG A 88 6.47 -9.95 12.26
CA ARG A 88 6.70 -11.37 12.54
C ARG A 88 7.13 -11.66 13.98
N GLU A 89 8.12 -10.92 14.47
CA GLU A 89 8.83 -11.27 15.70
C GLU A 89 8.36 -10.47 16.92
N ARG A 90 7.83 -9.25 16.72
CA ARG A 90 7.59 -8.26 17.79
C ARG A 90 6.25 -7.53 17.60
N ARG A 91 5.16 -8.31 17.47
CA ARG A 91 3.81 -7.82 17.13
C ARG A 91 3.31 -6.69 18.04
N ASP A 92 3.68 -6.68 19.32
CA ASP A 92 3.28 -5.60 20.24
C ASP A 92 4.07 -4.31 20.04
N GLU A 93 5.34 -4.37 19.64
CA GLU A 93 6.12 -3.20 19.24
C GLU A 93 5.59 -2.61 17.93
N PHE A 94 5.31 -3.48 16.96
CA PHE A 94 4.66 -3.09 15.70
C PHE A 94 3.35 -2.32 15.96
N LYS A 95 2.48 -2.86 16.82
CA LYS A 95 1.22 -2.19 17.21
C LYS A 95 1.43 -0.82 17.85
N LYS A 96 2.46 -0.65 18.67
CA LYS A 96 2.78 0.65 19.31
C LYS A 96 3.18 1.70 18.28
N LYS A 97 3.91 1.32 17.22
CA LYS A 97 4.33 2.21 16.12
C LYS A 97 3.20 2.58 15.16
N VAL A 98 2.22 1.69 14.97
CA VAL A 98 1.06 1.95 14.09
C VAL A 98 -0.02 2.78 14.81
N ARG A 99 -0.18 2.64 16.14
CA ARG A 99 -1.18 3.38 16.94
C ARG A 99 -1.12 4.92 16.95
N PRO A 100 0.00 5.64 16.71
CA PRO A 100 0.03 7.09 16.89
C PRO A 100 -0.78 7.88 15.85
N HIS A 101 -1.20 7.27 14.75
CA HIS A 101 -1.89 7.96 13.65
C HIS A 101 -3.39 7.64 13.59
N ARG A 102 -4.09 7.68 14.73
CA ARG A 102 -5.51 8.07 14.67
C ARG A 102 -5.53 9.59 14.65
N PRO A 103 -5.71 10.26 13.50
CA PRO A 103 -6.16 11.64 13.55
C PRO A 103 -7.46 11.60 14.37
N THR A 104 -7.47 12.33 15.48
CA THR A 104 -8.71 12.76 16.10
C THR A 104 -9.50 13.48 15.01
N ILE A 105 -10.49 12.80 14.40
CA ILE A 105 -11.43 13.34 13.40
C ILE A 105 -12.35 14.42 14.05
N ALA A 106 -11.88 15.09 15.11
CA ALA A 106 -12.63 16.06 15.91
C ALA A 106 -11.87 17.38 16.10
N GLY A 107 -10.65 17.54 15.58
CA GLY A 107 -9.82 18.73 15.84
C GLY A 107 -9.81 19.79 14.74
N ASP A 108 -9.70 19.39 13.47
CA ASP A 108 -9.17 20.31 12.45
C ASP A 108 -10.21 20.77 11.41
N ALA A 109 -11.50 20.49 11.62
CA ALA A 109 -12.56 20.81 10.66
C ALA A 109 -13.46 22.00 11.06
N LEU A 110 -13.09 22.80 12.08
CA LEU A 110 -13.92 23.92 12.55
C LEU A 110 -13.28 25.32 12.44
N GLU A 111 -12.06 25.48 11.92
CA GLU A 111 -11.43 26.80 11.79
C GLU A 111 -11.43 27.41 10.37
N GLU A 112 -12.07 26.77 9.38
CA GLU A 112 -12.24 27.36 8.05
C GLU A 112 -13.72 27.74 7.83
N GLY A 113 -14.19 28.67 8.65
CA GLY A 113 -15.47 29.36 8.50
C GLY A 113 -15.25 30.87 8.48
N PHE A 114 -15.64 31.51 7.38
CA PHE A 114 -15.77 32.96 7.16
C PHE A 114 -14.47 33.79 7.09
N GLY A 115 -14.10 34.12 5.84
CA GLY A 115 -13.31 35.28 5.44
C GLY A 115 -13.64 35.66 4.01
#